data_AF-A0A945CZG5-F1
#
_entry.id   AF-A0A945CZG5-F1
#
_cell.length_a   1.000
_cell.length_b   1.000
_cell.length_c   1.000
_cell.angle_alpha   90.00
_cell.angle_beta   90.00
_cell.angle_gamma   90.00
#
_symmetry.space_group_name_H-M   'P 1'
#
loop_
_entity.id
_entity.type
_entity.pdbx_description
1 polymer ?
#
loop_
_entity_poly.entity_id
_entity_poly.type
_entity_poly.pdbx_seq_one_letter_code
_entity_poly.pdbx_strand_id
1 'polypeptide(L)'
;MTVLLTLAIQSLNPLLEEGKQNILDVPTLATEKLDLRGVMIDAEHLSGWTLESYDAFRNNADKAKSPCLLVRDNSPMDLLENSEISLER
;
A
#
# COMPACT_ATOMS: atom_id res chain seq x y z
N MET A 1 5.73 -22.99 6.52
CA MET A 1 6.11 -21.76 5.80
C MET A 1 4.84 -21.07 5.37
N THR A 2 4.56 -19.88 5.89
CA THR A 2 3.37 -19.10 5.55
C THR A 2 3.79 -17.96 4.63
N VAL A 3 3.27 -17.96 3.40
CA VAL A 3 3.48 -16.88 2.43
C VAL A 3 2.83 -15.60 2.95
N LEU A 4 3.55 -14.47 2.96
CA LEU A 4 3.01 -13.17 3.32
C LEU A 4 2.20 -12.63 2.12
N LEU A 5 0.88 -12.57 2.28
CA LEU A 5 -0.03 -11.99 1.30
C LEU A 5 -0.40 -10.59 1.77
N THR A 6 -0.05 -9.58 0.99
CA THR A 6 -0.29 -8.16 1.32
C THR A 6 -1.18 -7.50 0.29
N LEU A 7 -1.99 -6.54 0.73
CA LEU A 7 -2.81 -5.72 -0.16
C LEU A 7 -2.01 -4.54 -0.71
N ALA A 8 -1.94 -4.37 -2.02
CA ALA A 8 -1.41 -3.14 -2.62
C ALA A 8 -2.46 -2.03 -2.58
N ILE A 9 -2.13 -0.89 -1.95
CA ILE A 9 -3.03 0.27 -1.84
C ILE A 9 -3.43 0.81 -3.22
N GLN A 10 -2.57 0.68 -4.23
CA GLN A 10 -2.89 1.09 -5.59
C GLN A 10 -4.14 0.42 -6.16
N SER A 11 -4.40 -0.84 -5.78
CA SER A 11 -5.61 -1.55 -6.20
C SER A 11 -6.89 -0.91 -5.63
N LEU A 12 -6.77 -0.13 -4.57
CA LEU A 12 -7.85 0.63 -3.95
C LEU A 12 -7.86 2.11 -4.37
N ASN A 13 -6.91 2.59 -5.18
CA ASN A 13 -6.89 3.97 -5.68
C ASN A 13 -8.25 4.49 -6.16
N PRO A 14 -8.99 3.80 -7.05
CA PRO A 14 -10.29 4.30 -7.50
C PRO A 14 -11.29 4.46 -6.35
N LEU A 15 -11.21 3.63 -5.31
CA LEU A 15 -12.10 3.69 -4.13
C LEU A 15 -11.67 4.76 -3.12
N LEU A 16 -10.37 5.08 -3.08
CA LEU A 16 -9.80 6.16 -2.27
C LEU A 16 -10.11 7.53 -2.90
N GLU A 17 -9.98 7.65 -4.22
CA GLU A 17 -10.30 8.88 -4.97
C GLU A 17 -11.80 9.20 -4.94
N GLU A 18 -12.67 8.18 -4.97
CA GLU A 18 -14.11 8.34 -4.79
C GLU A 18 -14.52 8.62 -3.32
N GLY A 19 -13.57 8.65 -2.38
CA GLY A 19 -13.82 8.90 -0.95
C GLY A 19 -14.63 7.81 -0.24
N LYS A 20 -14.83 6.65 -0.88
CA LYS A 20 -15.59 5.51 -0.31
C LYS A 20 -14.78 4.72 0.70
N GLN A 21 -13.46 4.86 0.68
CA GLN A 21 -12.54 4.22 1.61
C GLN A 21 -11.58 5.25 2.18
N ASN A 22 -11.30 5.15 3.48
CA ASN A 22 -10.26 5.93 4.12
C ASN A 22 -8.96 5.14 4.13
N ILE A 23 -7.87 5.76 3.70
CA ILE A 23 -6.54 5.15 3.68
C ILE A 23 -6.07 4.67 5.07
N LEU A 24 -6.54 5.32 6.14
CA LEU A 24 -6.25 4.95 7.53
C LEU A 24 -6.88 3.63 7.96
N ASP A 25 -7.96 3.20 7.28
CA ASP A 25 -8.71 2.00 7.60
C ASP A 25 -8.33 0.81 6.70
N VAL A 26 -7.48 1.05 5.69
CA VAL A 26 -7.00 0.00 4.78
C VAL A 26 -6.30 -1.16 5.51
N PRO A 27 -5.46 -0.94 6.56
CA PRO A 27 -4.87 -2.05 7.31
C PRO A 27 -5.90 -2.97 7.95
N THR A 28 -6.97 -2.39 8.51
CA THR A 28 -8.09 -3.14 9.10
C THR A 28 -8.87 -3.89 8.01
N LEU A 29 -9.13 -3.23 6.88
CA LEU A 29 -9.84 -3.85 5.76
C LEU A 29 -9.07 -5.04 5.17
N ALA A 30 -7.76 -4.92 5.03
CA ALA A 30 -6.91 -5.99 4.54
C ALA A 30 -6.98 -7.22 5.45
N THR A 31 -6.86 -7.04 6.76
CA THR A 31 -6.90 -8.15 7.72
C THR A 31 -8.30 -8.72 7.90
N GLU A 32 -9.33 -7.89 8.13
CA GLU A 32 -10.66 -8.38 8.52
C GLU A 32 -11.52 -8.84 7.34
N LYS A 33 -11.47 -8.14 6.20
CA LYS A 33 -12.34 -8.44 5.06
C LYS A 33 -11.70 -9.34 4.02
N LEU A 34 -10.39 -9.23 3.85
CA LEU A 34 -9.65 -9.95 2.80
C LEU A 34 -8.76 -11.07 3.34
N ASP A 35 -8.68 -11.23 4.67
CA ASP A 35 -7.80 -12.21 5.35
C ASP A 35 -6.33 -12.08 4.91
N LEU A 36 -5.92 -10.86 4.56
CA LEU A 36 -4.56 -10.52 4.16
C LEU A 36 -3.73 -10.16 5.39
N ARG A 37 -2.44 -10.48 5.31
CA ARG A 37 -1.51 -10.39 6.44
C ARG A 37 -0.60 -9.18 6.36
N GLY A 38 -0.98 -8.16 5.61
CA GLY A 38 -0.20 -6.93 5.48
C GLY A 38 -0.77 -5.99 4.44
N VAL A 39 -0.22 -4.78 4.41
CA VAL A 39 -0.56 -3.75 3.43
C VAL A 39 0.73 -3.23 2.81
N MET A 40 0.68 -2.94 1.53
CA MET A 40 1.74 -2.32 0.75
C MET A 40 1.27 -0.92 0.35
N ILE A 41 2.02 0.10 0.76
CA ILE A 41 1.73 1.52 0.54
C ILE A 41 2.86 2.16 -0.26
N ASP A 42 2.53 3.03 -1.21
CA ASP A 42 3.54 3.80 -1.94
C ASP A 42 3.87 5.10 -1.21
N ALA A 43 5.08 5.60 -1.45
CA ALA A 43 5.50 6.90 -0.92
C ALA A 43 4.61 8.06 -1.40
N GLU A 44 4.00 7.95 -2.58
CA GLU A 44 3.09 8.97 -3.12
C GLU A 44 1.82 9.11 -2.27
N HIS A 45 1.25 8.01 -1.77
CA HIS A 45 0.08 8.05 -0.89
C HIS A 45 0.37 8.65 0.49
N LEU A 46 1.63 8.65 0.90
CA LEU A 46 2.10 9.28 2.14
C LEU A 46 2.50 10.75 1.92
N SER A 47 2.57 11.20 0.67
CA SER A 47 2.93 12.58 0.34
C SER A 47 1.87 13.54 0.89
N GLY A 48 2.32 14.55 1.63
CA GLY A 48 1.44 15.55 2.27
C GLY A 48 0.84 15.12 3.61
N TRP A 49 1.16 13.93 4.13
CA TRP A 49 0.73 13.54 5.47
C TRP A 49 1.52 14.28 6.55
N THR A 50 0.83 14.65 7.61
CA THR A 50 1.48 15.11 8.84
C THR A 50 2.01 13.91 9.62
N LEU A 51 2.93 14.18 10.56
CA LEU A 51 3.43 13.16 11.48
C LEU A 51 2.29 12.48 12.25
N GLU A 52 1.26 13.23 12.63
CA GLU A 52 0.08 12.72 13.32
C GLU A 52 -0.74 11.74 12.45
N SER A 53 -0.92 12.05 11.16
CA SER A 53 -1.60 11.14 10.22
C SER A 53 -0.81 9.86 10.01
N TYR A 54 0.51 9.97 9.94
CA TYR A 54 1.41 8.82 9.83
C TYR A 54 1.35 7.92 11.07
N ASP A 55 1.41 8.51 12.27
CA ASP A 55 1.29 7.77 13.52
C ASP A 55 -0.09 7.14 13.69
N ALA A 56 -1.17 7.81 13.24
CA ALA A 56 -2.51 7.24 13.23
C ALA A 56 -2.60 6.00 12.34
N PHE A 57 -2.08 6.07 11.11
CA PHE A 57 -2.02 4.93 10.20
C PHE A 57 -1.22 3.77 10.78
N ARG A 58 -0.03 4.06 11.32
CA ARG A 58 0.84 3.05 11.95
C ARG A 58 0.16 2.38 13.14
N ASN A 59 -0.50 3.16 14.00
CA ASN A 59 -1.25 2.64 15.14
C ASN A 59 -2.41 1.75 14.70
N ASN A 60 -3.11 2.11 13.62
CA ASN A 60 -4.18 1.27 13.07
C ASN A 60 -3.64 -0.04 12.48
N ALA A 61 -2.52 0.03 11.77
CA ALA A 61 -1.85 -1.16 11.25
C ALA A 61 -1.36 -2.11 12.37
N ASP A 62 -0.80 -1.56 13.45
CA ASP A 62 -0.36 -2.34 14.61
C ASP A 62 -1.54 -3.03 15.32
N LYS A 63 -2.64 -2.30 15.54
CA LYS A 63 -3.90 -2.87 16.07
C LYS A 63 -4.44 -4.00 15.19
N ALA A 64 -4.37 -3.82 13.87
CA ALA A 64 -4.78 -4.82 12.89
C ALA A 64 -3.75 -5.96 12.69
N LYS A 65 -2.61 -5.92 13.41
CA LYS A 65 -1.48 -6.85 13.26
C LYS A 65 -1.02 -7.02 11.81
N SER A 66 -1.13 -5.93 11.05
CA SER A 66 -0.92 -5.90 9.60
C SER A 66 0.39 -5.18 9.31
N PRO A 67 1.50 -5.89 9.01
CA PRO A 67 2.75 -5.25 8.59
C PRO A 67 2.54 -4.35 7.37
N CYS A 68 3.01 -3.10 7.48
CA CYS A 68 3.00 -2.15 6.38
C CYS A 68 4.35 -2.15 5.66
N LEU A 69 4.32 -2.52 4.39
CA LEU A 69 5.45 -2.46 3.49
C LEU A 69 5.38 -1.13 2.73
N LEU A 70 6.44 -0.33 2.82
CA LEU A 70 6.56 0.91 2.07
C LEU A 70 7.30 0.63 0.76
N VAL A 71 6.66 0.98 -0.35
CA VAL A 71 7.28 0.98 -1.68
C VAL A 71 7.79 2.39 -1.95
N ARG A 72 9.11 2.51 -2.13
CA ARG A 72 9.75 3.82 -2.40
C ARG A 72 9.61 4.27 -3.84
N ASP A 73 9.53 3.32 -4.76
CA ASP A 73 9.46 3.59 -6.19
C ASP A 73 8.53 2.54 -6.80
N ASN A 74 7.34 2.98 -7.20
CA ASN A 74 6.31 2.12 -7.80
C ASN A 74 5.94 2.65 -9.18
N SER A 75 6.95 3.05 -9.94
CA SER A 75 6.81 3.39 -11.34
C SER A 75 6.24 2.18 -12.08
N PRO A 76 5.09 2.30 -12.76
CA PRO A 76 4.46 1.17 -13.43
C PRO A 76 5.43 0.59 -14.44
N MET A 77 5.75 -0.70 -14.28
CA MET A 77 6.66 -1.37 -15.19
C MET A 77 5.95 -1.54 -16.53
N ASP A 78 6.49 -0.89 -17.55
CA ASP A 78 6.01 -1.08 -18.91
C ASP A 78 6.41 -2.49 -19.38
N LEU A 79 5.43 -3.38 -19.45
CA LEU A 79 5.62 -4.76 -19.89
C LEU A 79 5.61 -4.88 -21.41
N LEU A 80 5.25 -3.81 -22.13
CA LEU A 80 4.99 -3.83 -23.57
C LEU A 80 5.89 -2.89 -24.37
N GLU A 81 6.49 -1.84 -23.78
CA GLU A 81 7.41 -0.94 -24.49
C GLU A 81 8.88 -1.06 -24.04
N ASN A 82 9.71 -1.45 -25.02
CA ASN A 82 11.17 -1.41 -25.11
C ASN A 82 12.01 -2.19 -24.09
N SER A 83 12.24 -3.46 -24.47
CA SER A 83 13.34 -4.35 -24.04
C SER A 83 14.77 -3.79 -24.15
N GLU A 84 14.96 -2.49 -24.42
CA GLU A 84 16.28 -1.88 -24.63
C GLU A 84 16.82 -1.11 -23.41
N ILE A 85 15.99 -0.81 -22.39
CA ILE A 85 16.42 0.00 -21.23
C ILE A 85 16.72 -0.86 -19.97
N SER A 86 16.30 -2.12 -19.92
CA SER A 86 16.49 -2.99 -18.75
C SER A 86 17.92 -3.53 -18.54
N LEU A 87 18.95 -2.98 -19.20
CA LEU A 87 20.33 -3.45 -19.03
C LEU A 87 21.20 -2.65 -18.06
N GLU A 88 20.79 -1.48 -17.56
CA GLU A 88 21.62 -0.75 -16.59
C GLU A 88 20.79 0.02 -15.56
N ARG A 89 20.72 -0.48 -14.32
CA ARG A 89 21.30 0.12 -13.10
C ARG A 89 20.74 -0.49 -11.81
#